data_AF-A0A0J7LLY5-F1
#
_entry.id   AF-A0A0J7LLY5-F1
#
_cell.length_a   1.000
_cell.length_b   1.000
_cell.length_c   1.000
_cell.angle_alpha   90.00
_cell.angle_beta   90.00
_cell.angle_gamma   90.00
#
_symmetry.space_group_name_H-M   'P 1'
#
loop_
_entity.id
_entity.type
_entity.pdbx_description
1 polymer ?
#
loop_
_entity_poly.entity_id
_entity_poly.type
_entity_poly.pdbx_seq_one_letter_code
_entity_poly.pdbx_strand_id
1 'polypeptide(L)'
;MSQLPVELQKQLNELKKLLKDNFINDKEVLSSSEAIAYLGISYSLLSKLTSSRSIPFYKPTNGLLFFLKSDLVDWVKDNKVYNQEDAEIFLKNNKKK
;
A
#
# COMPACT_ATOMS: atom_id res chain seq x y z
N MET A 1 -40.10 3.56 -16.56
CA MET A 1 -39.04 4.27 -15.80
C MET A 1 -37.96 4.66 -16.80
N SER A 2 -37.60 5.94 -16.89
CA SER A 2 -36.60 6.41 -17.86
C SER A 2 -35.21 5.91 -17.47
N GLN A 3 -34.59 5.15 -18.36
CA GLN A 3 -33.22 4.68 -18.18
C GLN A 3 -32.25 5.84 -18.31
N LEU A 4 -31.27 5.93 -17.40
CA LEU A 4 -30.28 7.00 -17.41
C LEU A 4 -29.44 6.93 -18.70
N PRO A 5 -29.12 8.06 -19.35
CA PRO A 5 -28.23 8.10 -20.50
C PRO A 5 -26.91 7.36 -20.23
N VAL A 6 -26.48 6.51 -21.17
CA VAL A 6 -25.30 5.63 -21.03
C VAL A 6 -24.03 6.41 -20.66
N GLU A 7 -23.85 7.61 -21.23
CA GLU A 7 -22.70 8.46 -20.93
C GLU A 7 -22.70 8.94 -19.48
N LEU A 8 -23.86 9.33 -18.93
CA LEU A 8 -24.00 9.71 -17.53
C LEU A 8 -23.74 8.51 -16.59
N GLN A 9 -24.17 7.32 -16.99
CA GLN A 9 -23.90 6.09 -16.23
C GLN A 9 -22.40 5.79 -16.18
N LYS A 10 -21.68 6.00 -17.29
CA LYS A 10 -20.23 5.83 -17.38
C LYS A 10 -19.49 6.85 -16.51
N GLN A 11 -19.84 8.12 -16.61
CA GLN A 11 -19.26 9.19 -15.79
C GLN A 11 -19.49 8.95 -14.28
N LEU A 12 -20.67 8.47 -13.90
CA LEU A 12 -20.98 8.14 -12.50
C LEU A 12 -20.12 6.99 -11.97
N ASN A 13 -19.86 5.97 -12.79
CA ASN A 13 -19.01 4.84 -12.42
C ASN A 13 -17.54 5.28 -12.27
N GLU A 14 -17.07 6.16 -13.13
CA GLU A 14 -15.73 6.75 -13.04
C GLU A 14 -15.57 7.59 -11.77
N LEU A 15 -16.55 8.45 -11.46
CA LEU A 15 -16.59 9.22 -10.22
C LEU A 15 -16.57 8.34 -8.97
N LYS A 16 -17.36 7.27 -8.95
CA LYS A 16 -17.37 6.30 -7.84
C LYS A 16 -16.02 5.63 -7.64
N LYS A 17 -15.34 5.30 -8.74
CA LYS A 17 -14.00 4.71 -8.70
C LYS A 17 -12.99 5.71 -8.09
N LEU A 18 -12.95 6.94 -8.60
CA LEU A 18 -12.06 7.98 -8.11
C LEU A 18 -12.28 8.31 -6.62
N LEU A 19 -13.54 8.36 -6.17
CA LEU A 19 -13.88 8.57 -4.76
C LEU A 19 -13.40 7.43 -3.87
N LYS A 20 -13.55 6.18 -4.33
CA LYS A 20 -13.08 5.01 -3.59
C LYS A 20 -11.55 5.00 -3.48
N ASP A 21 -10.86 5.37 -4.55
CA ASP A 21 -9.39 5.45 -4.58
C ASP A 21 -8.89 6.59 -3.66
N ASN A 22 -9.56 7.74 -3.64
CA ASN A 22 -9.23 8.84 -2.72
C ASN A 22 -9.45 8.47 -1.24
N PHE A 23 -10.53 7.76 -0.91
CA PHE A 23 -10.81 7.38 0.48
C PHE A 23 -9.74 6.46 1.08
N ILE A 24 -9.06 5.65 0.25
CA ILE A 24 -7.93 4.82 0.68
C ILE A 24 -6.72 5.70 1.03
N ASN A 25 -6.51 6.82 0.34
CA ASN A 25 -5.37 7.70 0.57
C ASN A 25 -5.42 8.39 1.93
N ASP A 26 -6.60 8.73 2.45
CA ASP A 26 -6.74 9.44 3.73
C ASP A 26 -6.76 8.50 4.94
N LYS A 27 -6.85 7.17 4.74
CA LYS A 27 -6.84 6.21 5.84
C LYS A 27 -5.43 5.96 6.36
N GLU A 28 -5.30 6.04 7.69
CA GLU A 28 -4.08 5.64 8.40
C GLU A 28 -4.00 4.11 8.59
N VAL A 29 -5.16 3.46 8.76
CA VAL A 29 -5.27 2.01 8.97
C VAL A 29 -5.93 1.36 7.75
N LEU A 30 -5.22 0.42 7.14
CA LEU A 30 -5.64 -0.29 5.94
C LEU A 30 -5.98 -1.75 6.29
N SER A 31 -7.07 -2.27 5.71
CA SER A 31 -7.33 -3.70 5.63
C SER A 31 -6.42 -4.40 4.61
N SER A 32 -6.39 -5.73 4.57
CA SER A 32 -5.64 -6.48 3.56
C SER A 32 -5.95 -6.05 2.12
N SER A 33 -7.22 -5.84 1.78
CA SER A 33 -7.63 -5.42 0.44
C SER A 33 -7.13 -4.01 0.10
N GLU A 34 -7.14 -3.11 1.08
CA GLU A 34 -6.63 -1.74 0.91
C GLU A 34 -5.11 -1.71 0.84
N ALA A 35 -4.40 -2.54 1.61
CA ALA A 35 -2.95 -2.69 1.53
C ALA A 35 -2.49 -3.24 0.16
N ILE A 36 -3.22 -4.22 -0.39
CA ILE A 36 -3.03 -4.73 -1.76
C ILE A 36 -3.17 -3.60 -2.78
N ALA A 37 -4.25 -2.82 -2.69
CA ALA A 37 -4.50 -1.71 -3.59
C ALA A 37 -3.44 -0.60 -3.43
N TYR A 38 -3.05 -0.29 -2.19
CA TYR A 38 -2.09 0.76 -1.86
C TYR A 38 -0.67 0.43 -2.35
N LEU A 39 -0.22 -0.81 -2.15
CA LEU A 39 1.11 -1.26 -2.59
C LEU A 39 1.16 -1.72 -4.05
N GLY A 40 -0.01 -1.90 -4.70
CA GLY A 40 -0.11 -2.41 -6.06
C GLY A 40 0.36 -3.87 -6.20
N ILE A 41 0.20 -4.69 -5.17
CA ILE A 41 0.66 -6.09 -5.15
C ILE A 41 -0.50 -7.09 -5.28
N SER A 42 -0.20 -8.36 -5.54
CA SER A 42 -1.22 -9.42 -5.54
C SER A 42 -1.56 -9.89 -4.12
N TYR A 43 -2.74 -10.50 -3.96
CA TYR A 43 -3.12 -11.17 -2.71
C TYR A 43 -2.14 -12.28 -2.32
N SER A 44 -1.67 -13.07 -3.29
CA SER A 44 -0.70 -14.14 -3.03
C SER A 44 0.62 -13.59 -2.48
N LEU A 45 1.08 -12.43 -2.97
CA LEU A 45 2.28 -11.78 -2.47
C LEU A 45 2.06 -11.24 -1.05
N LEU A 46 0.96 -10.54 -0.78
CA LEU A 46 0.65 -10.05 0.58
C LEU A 46 0.54 -11.22 1.57
N SER A 47 -0.15 -12.30 1.18
CA SER A 47 -0.28 -13.52 2.00
C SER A 47 1.09 -14.13 2.30
N LYS A 48 1.97 -14.24 1.30
CA LYS A 48 3.35 -14.70 1.50
C LYS A 48 4.09 -13.82 2.50
N LEU A 49 4.09 -12.50 2.30
CA LEU A 49 4.79 -11.54 3.16
C LEU A 49 4.28 -11.54 4.61
N THR A 50 2.97 -11.66 4.81
CA THR A 50 2.37 -11.73 6.16
C THR A 50 2.67 -13.06 6.82
N SER A 51 2.60 -14.18 6.08
CA SER A 51 2.93 -15.51 6.62
C SER A 51 4.40 -15.64 7.03
N SER A 52 5.32 -15.01 6.28
CA SER A 52 6.75 -14.94 6.59
C SER A 52 7.11 -13.81 7.57
N ARG A 53 6.14 -13.01 8.02
CA ARG A 53 6.35 -11.81 8.86
C ARG A 53 7.38 -10.83 8.27
N SER A 54 7.45 -10.76 6.95
CA SER A 54 8.40 -9.89 6.23
C SER A 54 7.85 -8.50 5.94
N ILE A 55 6.56 -8.26 6.18
CA ILE A 55 5.87 -6.97 6.10
C ILE A 55 5.24 -6.66 7.47
N PRO A 56 5.24 -5.40 7.95
CA PRO A 56 4.57 -5.05 9.21
C PRO A 56 3.05 -5.21 9.09
N PHE A 57 2.44 -5.86 10.08
CA PHE A 57 0.99 -6.02 10.17
C PHE A 57 0.52 -6.17 11.63
N TYR A 58 -0.75 -5.86 11.86
CA TYR A 58 -1.41 -5.85 13.16
C TYR A 58 -2.59 -6.81 13.16
N LYS A 59 -2.79 -7.54 14.27
CA LYS A 59 -3.86 -8.52 14.44
C LYS A 59 -4.57 -8.32 15.79
N PRO A 60 -5.44 -7.29 15.91
CA PRO A 60 -6.15 -7.00 17.15
C PRO A 60 -7.27 -8.01 17.46
N THR A 61 -7.77 -8.72 16.43
CA THR A 61 -8.82 -9.74 16.56
C THR A 61 -8.39 -11.05 15.89
N ASN A 62 -9.05 -12.14 16.25
CA ASN A 62 -8.83 -13.42 15.59
C ASN A 62 -9.44 -13.41 14.18
N GLY A 63 -8.61 -13.12 13.17
CA GLY A 63 -8.93 -13.38 11.76
C GLY A 63 -8.70 -12.19 10.82
N LEU A 64 -8.62 -10.96 11.34
CA LEU A 64 -8.40 -9.77 10.52
C LEU A 64 -6.97 -9.25 10.67
N LEU A 65 -6.38 -8.87 9.53
CA LEU A 65 -5.09 -8.20 9.46
C LEU A 65 -5.29 -6.73 9.10
N PHE A 66 -4.58 -5.87 9.81
CA PHE A 66 -4.53 -4.44 9.57
C PHE A 66 -3.10 -3.99 9.32
N PHE A 67 -2.95 -2.90 8.58
CA PHE A 67 -1.66 -2.35 8.18
C PHE A 67 -1.69 -0.85 8.44
N LEU A 68 -0.71 -0.34 9.17
CA LEU A 68 -0.53 1.10 9.30
C LEU A 68 0.18 1.61 8.06
N LYS A 69 -0.36 2.69 7.48
CA LYS A 69 0.20 3.29 6.27
C LYS A 69 1.65 3.78 6.50
N SER A 70 1.93 4.34 7.67
CA SER A 70 3.29 4.74 8.09
C SER A 70 4.28 3.59 7.99
N ASP A 71 3.90 2.44 8.53
CA ASP A 71 4.78 1.28 8.63
C ASP A 71 5.02 0.65 7.26
N LEU A 72 4.00 0.67 6.39
CA LEU A 72 4.16 0.26 4.99
C LEU A 72 5.13 1.18 4.25
N VAL A 73 5.05 2.50 4.46
CA VAL A 73 5.97 3.47 3.86
C VAL A 73 7.40 3.23 4.34
N ASP A 74 7.61 3.01 5.63
CA ASP A 74 8.93 2.76 6.19
C ASP A 74 9.48 1.39 5.73
N TRP A 75 8.63 0.38 5.68
CA TRP A 75 8.98 -0.92 5.09
C TRP A 75 9.44 -0.80 3.63
N VAL A 76 8.78 0.00 2.80
CA VAL A 76 9.23 0.24 1.41
C VAL A 76 10.61 0.88 1.37
N LYS A 77 10.88 1.85 2.25
CA LYS A 77 12.21 2.50 2.34
C LYS A 77 13.29 1.52 2.76
N ASP A 78 12.99 0.66 3.74
CA ASP A 78 13.93 -0.34 4.26
C ASP A 78 14.25 -1.43 3.24
N ASN A 79 13.31 -1.72 2.34
CA ASN A 79 13.49 -2.69 1.26
C ASN A 79 14.04 -2.05 -0.03
N LYS A 80 14.59 -0.83 0.04
CA LYS A 80 15.30 -0.23 -1.09
C LYS A 80 16.49 -1.11 -1.47
N VAL A 81 16.52 -1.55 -2.72
CA VAL A 81 17.72 -2.17 -3.31
C VAL A 81 18.71 -1.05 -3.60
N TYR A 82 19.79 -1.01 -2.82
CA TYR A 82 20.87 -0.05 -3.02
C TYR A 82 21.65 -0.37 -4.28
N ASN A 83 21.84 0.64 -5.13
CA ASN A 83 22.79 0.53 -6.23
C ASN A 83 24.22 0.81 -5.73
N GLN A 84 25.20 0.64 -6.62
CA GLN A 84 26.62 0.79 -6.26
C GLN A 84 26.95 2.21 -5.76
N GLU A 85 26.31 3.23 -6.31
CA GLU A 85 26.47 4.63 -5.90
C GLU A 85 25.89 4.90 -4.50
N ASP A 86 24.73 4.32 -4.18
CA ASP A 86 24.10 4.43 -2.87
C ASP A 86 25.03 3.85 -1.77
N ALA A 87 25.66 2.71 -2.04
CA ALA A 87 26.60 2.07 -1.11
C ALA A 87 27.84 2.95 -0.85
N GLU A 88 28.37 3.61 -1.88
CA GLU A 88 29.48 4.55 -1.75
C GLU A 88 29.11 5.80 -0.92
N ILE A 89 27.90 6.33 -1.08
CA ILE A 89 27.38 7.44 -0.29
C ILE A 89 27.26 7.05 1.19
N PHE A 90 26.72 5.86 1.48
CA PHE A 90 26.65 5.34 2.85
C PHE A 90 28.03 5.22 3.50
N LEU A 91 29.02 4.70 2.78
CA LEU A 91 30.41 4.59 3.28
C LEU A 91 31.07 5.96 3.51
N LYS A 92 30.83 6.93 2.62
CA LYS A 92 31.37 8.30 2.75
C LYS A 92 30.76 9.05 3.95
N ASN A 93 29.48 8.86 4.23
CA ASN A 93 28.79 9.53 5.33
C ASN A 93 29.18 8.97 6.71
N ASN A 94 29.52 7.68 6.80
CA ASN A 94 29.92 7.04 8.06
C ASN A 94 31.43 7.14 8.36
N LYS A 95 32.26 7.64 7.44
CA LYS A 95 33.70 7.93 7.67
C LYS A 95 33.99 9.33 8.23
N LYS A 96 32.95 10.13 8.50
CA LYS A 96 33.09 11.49 9.07
C LYS A 96 32.77 11.58 10.58
N LYS A 97 32.73 10.44 11.28
CA LYS A 97 32.66 10.38 12.75
C LYS A 97 33.94 9.82 13.32
#